data_AF-A0A385Q285-F1
#
_entry.id   AF-A0A385Q285-F1
#
_cell.length_a   1.000
_cell.length_b   1.000
_cell.length_c   1.000
_cell.angle_alpha   90.00
_cell.angle_beta   90.00
_cell.angle_gamma   90.00
#
_symmetry.space_group_name_H-M   'P 1'
#
loop_
_entity.id
_entity.type
_entity.pdbx_description
1 polymer ?
#
loop_
_entity_poly.entity_id
_entity_poly.type
_entity_poly.pdbx_seq_one_letter_code
_entity_poly.pdbx_strand_id
1 'polypeptide(L)'
;MIKIGQASRDERGRYSGGAAGDQDGREVLIREWYNRPWNKVLRAKNPSIAEKIAAAMEKACKNDYIGYDQNQRTTLYSLCKANGWKIEDVKTVCETDCSALVSVCVNAAGIRVSGDIYTGNEAAALLRTGEFELLTAPKYLLSDEYLKRGDILLYEFHHTAITLQDGKKAGKTKPAQVEYPLGWNVSESGQWWYADTPQSIIAGRWAYINGRWYVFDQKGFMIKGWFKQGEDWYYMNPADGAMLSEQWVNIDGLDFYLTQSGVLARSVYIKDADKDLYYWVDADGKYQKEYDTSTPDLDKYDLAE
;
A
#
# COMPACT_ATOMS: atom_id res chain seq x y z
N MET A 1 -0.38 8.65 -19.38
CA MET A 1 -0.90 7.83 -18.28
C MET A 1 -2.41 7.87 -18.30
N ILE A 2 -3.09 6.84 -17.82
CA ILE A 2 -4.56 6.83 -17.71
C ILE A 2 -5.04 7.89 -16.69
N LYS A 3 -6.32 8.26 -16.75
CA LYS A 3 -6.97 9.08 -15.72
C LYS A 3 -7.50 8.23 -14.57
N ILE A 4 -7.46 8.78 -13.36
CA ILE A 4 -8.09 8.26 -12.15
C ILE A 4 -8.94 9.36 -11.50
N GLY A 5 -10.00 8.97 -10.80
CA GLY A 5 -10.76 9.82 -9.88
C GLY A 5 -10.42 9.47 -8.44
N GLN A 6 -10.27 10.48 -7.59
CA GLN A 6 -9.88 10.29 -6.20
C GLN A 6 -10.41 11.42 -5.30
N ALA A 7 -10.43 11.16 -3.99
CA ALA A 7 -10.52 12.18 -2.97
C ALA A 7 -9.34 12.04 -2.01
N SER A 8 -8.60 13.11 -1.69
CA SER A 8 -7.31 12.94 -1.01
C SER A 8 -6.90 13.96 0.03
N ARG A 9 -7.42 15.18 -0.01
CA ARG A 9 -7.06 16.27 0.91
C ARG A 9 -8.06 17.40 0.79
N ASP A 10 -8.16 18.20 1.84
CA ASP A 10 -8.92 19.46 1.89
C ASP A 10 -8.20 20.60 1.15
N GLU A 11 -8.81 21.78 1.16
CA GLU A 11 -8.33 23.00 0.48
C GLU A 11 -7.00 23.53 1.06
N ARG A 12 -6.62 23.08 2.26
CA ARG A 12 -5.37 23.43 2.95
C ARG A 12 -4.30 22.37 2.76
N GLY A 13 -4.61 21.31 2.00
CA GLY A 13 -3.74 20.16 1.80
C GLY A 13 -3.63 19.25 3.01
N ARG A 14 -4.56 19.35 3.97
CA ARG A 14 -4.65 18.49 5.15
C ARG A 14 -5.76 17.44 4.95
N TYR A 15 -5.97 16.61 5.97
CA TYR A 15 -6.95 15.53 5.91
C TYR A 15 -8.26 15.81 6.64
N SER A 16 -8.38 16.97 7.28
CA SER A 16 -9.54 17.33 8.10
C SER A 16 -9.47 18.79 8.55
N GLY A 17 -10.64 19.37 8.86
CA GLY A 17 -10.77 20.74 9.36
C GLY A 17 -10.78 21.79 8.26
N GLY A 18 -11.04 21.36 7.02
CA GLY A 18 -11.35 22.19 5.87
C GLY A 18 -12.76 22.75 5.93
N ALA A 19 -13.10 23.58 4.94
CA ALA A 19 -14.47 24.04 4.74
C ALA A 19 -15.22 23.06 3.84
N ALA A 20 -16.45 22.70 4.21
CA ALA A 20 -17.18 21.69 3.47
C ALA A 20 -17.53 22.09 2.03
N GLY A 21 -17.54 21.07 1.15
CA GLY A 21 -17.65 21.23 -0.30
C GLY A 21 -16.28 21.46 -0.95
N ASP A 22 -16.16 21.27 -2.26
CA ASP A 22 -14.87 21.48 -2.95
C ASP A 22 -14.59 22.98 -3.09
N GLN A 23 -13.55 23.46 -2.40
CA GLN A 23 -13.20 24.88 -2.41
C GLN A 23 -12.15 25.25 -3.48
N ASP A 24 -11.35 24.28 -3.92
CA ASP A 24 -10.18 24.54 -4.77
C ASP A 24 -10.15 23.73 -6.07
N GLY A 25 -11.16 22.90 -6.31
CA GLY A 25 -11.28 21.99 -7.45
C GLY A 25 -10.34 20.79 -7.37
N ARG A 26 -9.80 20.48 -6.19
CA ARG A 26 -8.76 19.46 -5.98
C ARG A 26 -9.06 18.53 -4.81
N GLU A 27 -10.20 18.67 -4.16
CA GLU A 27 -10.58 17.81 -3.05
C GLU A 27 -11.08 16.45 -3.54
N VAL A 28 -12.03 16.48 -4.49
CA VAL A 28 -12.53 15.32 -5.24
C VAL A 28 -12.33 15.57 -6.73
N LEU A 29 -11.28 14.98 -7.32
CA LEU A 29 -10.86 15.34 -8.67
C LEU A 29 -10.49 14.17 -9.57
N ILE A 30 -10.48 14.46 -10.86
CA ILE A 30 -9.84 13.62 -11.89
C ILE A 30 -8.40 14.09 -12.09
N ARG A 31 -7.45 13.15 -12.07
CA ARG A 31 -6.04 13.41 -12.34
C ARG A 31 -5.38 12.28 -13.09
N GLU A 32 -4.12 12.47 -13.48
CA GLU A 32 -3.31 11.39 -14.04
C GLU A 32 -3.01 10.34 -12.97
N TRP A 33 -3.02 9.08 -13.38
CA TRP A 33 -2.54 7.97 -12.58
C TRP A 33 -1.13 8.25 -12.09
N TYR A 34 -0.82 7.79 -10.89
CA TYR A 34 0.50 7.89 -10.31
C TYR A 34 0.82 6.58 -9.60
N ASN A 35 2.11 6.25 -9.55
CA ASN A 35 2.57 5.06 -8.88
C ASN A 35 2.66 5.31 -7.37
N ARG A 36 1.63 4.87 -6.63
CA ARG A 36 1.67 4.71 -5.17
C ARG A 36 2.02 3.25 -4.87
N PRO A 37 2.33 2.89 -3.61
CA PRO A 37 2.48 1.50 -3.19
C PRO A 37 1.13 0.75 -3.19
N TRP A 38 0.39 0.81 -4.30
CA TRP A 38 -0.85 0.06 -4.52
C TRP A 38 -0.56 -1.41 -4.26
N ASN A 39 -1.31 -2.02 -3.35
CA ASN A 39 -1.09 -3.41 -2.98
C ASN A 39 -2.26 -4.32 -3.38
N LYS A 40 -3.37 -3.74 -3.84
CA LYS A 40 -4.55 -4.44 -4.35
C LYS A 40 -5.21 -3.66 -5.48
N VAL A 41 -5.77 -4.37 -6.46
CA VAL A 41 -6.76 -3.83 -7.41
C VAL A 41 -8.01 -4.68 -7.32
N LEU A 42 -9.16 -4.05 -7.09
CA LEU A 42 -10.47 -4.71 -7.10
C LEU A 42 -11.14 -4.41 -8.43
N ARG A 43 -11.39 -5.46 -9.21
CA ARG A 43 -12.02 -5.34 -10.52
C ARG A 43 -13.42 -5.93 -10.47
N ALA A 44 -14.41 -5.16 -10.90
CA ALA A 44 -15.76 -5.71 -11.05
C ALA A 44 -15.77 -6.78 -12.14
N LYS A 45 -16.35 -7.94 -11.84
CA LYS A 45 -16.44 -9.08 -12.78
C LYS A 45 -17.32 -8.74 -13.98
N ASN A 46 -18.33 -7.91 -13.78
CA ASN A 46 -19.22 -7.41 -14.83
C ASN A 46 -18.71 -6.06 -15.37
N PRO A 47 -18.31 -5.96 -16.65
CA PRO A 47 -17.85 -4.71 -17.25
C PRO A 47 -18.88 -3.57 -17.18
N SER A 48 -20.18 -3.87 -17.21
CA SER A 48 -21.22 -2.84 -17.07
C SER A 48 -21.24 -2.24 -15.66
N ILE A 49 -20.92 -3.03 -14.63
CA ILE A 49 -20.78 -2.52 -13.26
C ILE A 49 -19.52 -1.65 -13.17
N ALA A 50 -18.39 -2.10 -13.74
CA ALA A 50 -17.16 -1.31 -13.78
C ALA A 50 -17.39 0.07 -14.40
N GLU A 51 -18.11 0.13 -15.53
CA GLU A 51 -18.45 1.39 -16.18
C GLU A 51 -19.31 2.30 -15.28
N LYS A 52 -20.32 1.74 -14.60
CA LYS A 52 -21.16 2.51 -13.67
C LYS A 52 -20.37 3.07 -12.49
N ILE A 53 -19.41 2.31 -11.96
CA ILE A 53 -18.51 2.77 -10.88
C ILE A 53 -17.67 3.95 -11.37
N ALA A 54 -17.05 3.83 -12.55
CA ALA A 54 -16.25 4.90 -13.14
C ALA A 54 -17.09 6.16 -13.43
N ALA A 55 -18.28 5.99 -14.02
CA ALA A 55 -19.19 7.11 -14.31
C ALA A 55 -19.68 7.80 -13.01
N ALA A 56 -19.92 7.04 -11.94
CA ALA A 56 -20.26 7.60 -10.64
C ALA A 56 -19.12 8.45 -10.06
N MET A 57 -17.87 7.98 -10.18
CA MET A 57 -16.69 8.75 -9.78
C MET A 57 -16.54 10.04 -10.61
N GLU A 58 -16.76 9.99 -11.93
CA GLU A 58 -16.73 11.19 -12.78
C GLU A 58 -17.80 12.22 -12.40
N LYS A 59 -18.98 11.77 -11.96
CA LYS A 59 -20.03 12.66 -11.46
C LYS A 59 -19.65 13.29 -10.13
N ALA A 60 -19.04 12.52 -9.23
CA ALA A 60 -18.54 13.05 -7.96
C ALA A 60 -17.47 14.12 -8.17
N CYS A 61 -16.48 13.84 -9.04
CA CYS A 61 -15.39 14.79 -9.35
C CYS A 61 -15.82 16.06 -10.10
N LYS A 62 -17.07 16.13 -10.56
CA LYS A 62 -17.64 17.32 -11.23
C LYS A 62 -18.60 18.09 -10.32
N ASN A 63 -18.81 17.63 -9.09
CA ASN A 63 -19.79 18.19 -8.19
C ASN A 63 -19.09 18.97 -7.07
N ASP A 64 -19.03 20.29 -7.25
CA ASP A 64 -18.36 21.21 -6.32
C ASP A 64 -18.98 21.24 -4.91
N TYR A 65 -20.15 20.63 -4.69
CA TYR A 65 -20.74 20.47 -3.35
C TYR A 65 -20.08 19.37 -2.51
N ILE A 66 -19.12 18.62 -3.07
CA ILE A 66 -18.49 17.47 -2.44
C ILE A 66 -17.03 17.78 -2.13
N GLY A 67 -16.72 18.02 -0.87
CA GLY A 67 -15.35 18.22 -0.38
C GLY A 67 -14.72 16.95 0.20
N TYR A 68 -13.55 17.12 0.81
CA TYR A 68 -12.82 16.08 1.53
C TYR A 68 -12.62 16.42 3.02
N ASP A 69 -13.11 15.56 3.91
CA ASP A 69 -12.77 15.60 5.34
C ASP A 69 -12.93 14.21 5.99
N GLN A 70 -11.88 13.70 6.64
CA GLN A 70 -11.93 12.41 7.33
C GLN A 70 -12.87 12.38 8.55
N ASN A 71 -13.07 13.50 9.24
CA ASN A 71 -13.99 13.62 10.38
C ASN A 71 -15.46 13.63 9.95
N GLN A 72 -15.74 13.94 8.68
CA GLN A 72 -17.10 13.99 8.09
C GLN A 72 -17.27 13.05 6.90
N ARG A 73 -16.43 12.00 6.85
CA ARG A 73 -16.25 11.08 5.72
C ARG A 73 -17.54 10.49 5.11
N THR A 74 -18.61 10.33 5.88
CA THR A 74 -19.86 9.67 5.43
C THR A 74 -21.01 10.63 5.12
N THR A 75 -20.80 11.96 5.14
CA THR A 75 -21.91 12.90 4.88
C THR A 75 -22.40 12.80 3.44
N LEU A 76 -21.50 12.71 2.45
CA LEU A 76 -21.87 12.38 1.05
C LEU A 76 -22.64 11.06 0.95
N TYR A 77 -22.18 10.02 1.66
CA TYR A 77 -22.82 8.70 1.62
C TYR A 77 -24.27 8.76 2.09
N SER A 78 -24.55 9.47 3.19
CA SER A 78 -25.91 9.64 3.71
C SER A 78 -26.83 10.36 2.72
N LEU A 79 -26.33 11.43 2.08
CA LEU A 79 -27.09 12.18 1.09
C LEU A 79 -27.40 11.33 -0.16
N CYS A 80 -26.41 10.63 -0.69
CA CYS A 80 -26.58 9.73 -1.81
C CYS A 80 -27.53 8.58 -1.47
N LYS A 81 -27.43 7.98 -0.27
CA LYS A 81 -28.36 6.93 0.15
C LYS A 81 -29.81 7.42 0.19
N ALA A 82 -30.04 8.65 0.68
CA ALA A 82 -31.36 9.24 0.76
C ALA A 82 -31.95 9.60 -0.61
N ASN A 83 -31.12 9.96 -1.58
CA ASN A 83 -31.56 10.38 -2.92
C ASN A 83 -31.58 9.25 -3.98
N GLY A 84 -31.36 8.00 -3.57
CA GLY A 84 -31.32 6.85 -4.48
C GLY A 84 -30.02 6.74 -5.29
N TRP A 85 -28.91 7.25 -4.75
CA TRP A 85 -27.54 7.18 -5.29
C TRP A 85 -27.30 8.04 -6.54
N LYS A 86 -28.01 9.16 -6.63
CA LYS A 86 -27.85 10.16 -7.70
C LYS A 86 -26.85 11.22 -7.27
N ILE A 87 -25.58 11.00 -7.55
CA ILE A 87 -24.46 11.85 -7.09
C ILE A 87 -24.56 13.27 -7.68
N GLU A 88 -24.99 13.39 -8.94
CA GLU A 88 -25.15 14.67 -9.65
C GLU A 88 -26.23 15.58 -9.05
N ASP A 89 -27.19 14.99 -8.34
CA ASP A 89 -28.33 15.67 -7.72
C ASP A 89 -28.01 16.17 -6.31
N VAL A 90 -26.82 15.87 -5.76
CA VAL A 90 -26.39 16.40 -4.46
C VAL A 90 -26.13 17.89 -4.60
N LYS A 91 -26.92 18.71 -3.90
CA LYS A 91 -26.82 20.19 -3.81
C LYS A 91 -26.66 20.69 -2.37
N THR A 92 -26.51 19.77 -1.42
CA THR A 92 -26.15 20.10 -0.05
C THR A 92 -24.66 19.91 0.08
N VAL A 93 -23.98 20.96 0.55
CA VAL A 93 -22.54 20.93 0.84
C VAL A 93 -22.24 19.76 1.79
N CYS A 94 -21.27 18.94 1.42
CA CYS A 94 -20.93 17.72 2.14
C CYS A 94 -19.47 17.35 1.92
N GLU A 95 -19.06 16.31 2.65
CA GLU A 95 -17.69 15.82 2.73
C GLU A 95 -17.63 14.33 2.44
N THR A 96 -16.45 13.89 2.05
CA THR A 96 -16.13 12.48 1.94
C THR A 96 -14.68 12.18 2.28
N ASP A 97 -14.33 10.91 2.41
CA ASP A 97 -12.95 10.46 2.31
C ASP A 97 -12.79 9.53 1.11
N CYS A 98 -11.56 9.06 0.85
CA CYS A 98 -11.28 8.21 -0.31
C CYS A 98 -12.16 6.95 -0.37
N SER A 99 -12.27 6.22 0.74
CA SER A 99 -13.01 4.96 0.85
C SER A 99 -14.52 5.13 0.91
N ALA A 100 -15.02 6.20 1.53
CA ALA A 100 -16.43 6.54 1.56
C ALA A 100 -16.88 6.96 0.15
N LEU A 101 -16.07 7.72 -0.59
CA LEU A 101 -16.34 8.07 -1.98
C LEU A 101 -16.42 6.82 -2.86
N VAL A 102 -15.46 5.89 -2.74
CA VAL A 102 -15.53 4.61 -3.46
C VAL A 102 -16.81 3.85 -3.10
N SER A 103 -17.18 3.82 -1.81
CA SER A 103 -18.42 3.18 -1.35
C SER A 103 -19.68 3.79 -1.98
N VAL A 104 -19.71 5.12 -2.13
CA VAL A 104 -20.79 5.81 -2.86
C VAL A 104 -20.83 5.40 -4.33
N CYS A 105 -19.68 5.35 -5.00
CA CYS A 105 -19.59 4.96 -6.41
C CYS A 105 -20.06 3.51 -6.64
N VAL A 106 -19.66 2.59 -5.75
CA VAL A 106 -20.07 1.17 -5.78
C VAL A 106 -21.57 1.02 -5.55
N ASN A 107 -22.14 1.76 -4.60
CA ASN A 107 -23.59 1.76 -4.38
C ASN A 107 -24.38 2.39 -5.54
N ALA A 108 -23.87 3.45 -6.16
CA ALA A 108 -24.45 4.03 -7.38
C ALA A 108 -24.44 3.06 -8.56
N ALA A 109 -23.44 2.16 -8.61
CA ALA A 109 -23.38 1.08 -9.60
C ALA A 109 -24.35 -0.09 -9.33
N GLY A 110 -25.04 -0.08 -8.18
CA GLY A 110 -26.04 -1.08 -7.81
C GLY A 110 -25.53 -2.15 -6.84
N ILE A 111 -24.27 -2.09 -6.39
CA ILE A 111 -23.72 -3.03 -5.42
C ILE A 111 -23.82 -2.44 -4.02
N ARG A 112 -24.56 -3.09 -3.13
CA ARG A 112 -24.83 -2.57 -1.80
C ARG A 112 -23.69 -2.85 -0.84
N VAL A 113 -23.05 -1.78 -0.37
CA VAL A 113 -21.95 -1.81 0.61
C VAL A 113 -22.11 -0.73 1.67
N SER A 114 -21.58 -0.97 2.88
CA SER A 114 -21.68 -0.02 4.01
C SER A 114 -20.88 1.26 3.76
N GLY A 115 -21.31 2.36 4.36
CA GLY A 115 -20.54 3.61 4.44
C GLY A 115 -19.39 3.54 5.46
N ASP A 116 -19.40 2.53 6.35
CA ASP A 116 -18.35 2.31 7.36
C ASP A 116 -17.08 1.66 6.79
N ILE A 117 -17.05 1.41 5.47
CA ILE A 117 -15.86 0.91 4.79
C ILE A 117 -14.75 1.95 4.90
N TYR A 118 -13.56 1.52 5.27
CA TYR A 118 -12.31 2.28 5.23
C TYR A 118 -11.24 1.44 4.54
N THR A 119 -10.12 2.04 4.14
CA THR A 119 -9.12 1.36 3.30
C THR A 119 -8.64 0.01 3.84
N GLY A 120 -8.57 -0.15 5.16
CA GLY A 120 -8.13 -1.39 5.81
C GLY A 120 -9.15 -2.55 5.74
N ASN A 121 -10.43 -2.28 5.50
CA ASN A 121 -11.47 -3.32 5.34
C ASN A 121 -12.14 -3.34 3.95
N GLU A 122 -11.80 -2.39 3.08
CA GLU A 122 -12.43 -2.18 1.77
C GLU A 122 -12.37 -3.40 0.87
N ALA A 123 -11.19 -4.01 0.70
CA ALA A 123 -11.05 -5.22 -0.11
C ALA A 123 -11.96 -6.35 0.39
N ALA A 124 -11.97 -6.61 1.70
CA ALA A 124 -12.81 -7.65 2.29
C ALA A 124 -14.31 -7.35 2.14
N ALA A 125 -14.71 -6.08 2.24
CA ALA A 125 -16.09 -5.68 2.06
C ALA A 125 -16.55 -5.85 0.60
N LEU A 126 -15.74 -5.42 -0.38
CA LEU A 126 -16.05 -5.54 -1.80
C LEU A 126 -16.05 -7.00 -2.26
N LEU A 127 -15.07 -7.81 -1.84
CA LEU A 127 -15.00 -9.22 -2.21
C LEU A 127 -16.18 -10.04 -1.66
N ARG A 128 -16.68 -9.72 -0.46
CA ARG A 128 -17.87 -10.38 0.13
C ARG A 128 -19.15 -10.20 -0.69
N THR A 129 -19.21 -9.21 -1.57
CA THR A 129 -20.36 -9.02 -2.48
C THR A 129 -20.43 -10.09 -3.57
N GLY A 130 -19.32 -10.79 -3.85
CA GLY A 130 -19.20 -11.73 -4.96
C GLY A 130 -19.01 -11.08 -6.33
N GLU A 131 -19.12 -9.76 -6.44
CA GLU A 131 -19.10 -9.00 -7.70
C GLU A 131 -17.70 -8.60 -8.16
N PHE A 132 -16.69 -8.72 -7.28
CA PHE A 132 -15.32 -8.30 -7.54
C PHE A 132 -14.35 -9.47 -7.55
N GLU A 133 -13.29 -9.34 -8.36
CA GLU A 133 -12.08 -10.15 -8.28
C GLU A 133 -10.92 -9.31 -7.72
N LEU A 134 -10.01 -9.97 -7.02
CA LEU A 134 -8.81 -9.35 -6.48
C LEU A 134 -7.64 -9.59 -7.43
N LEU A 135 -6.98 -8.52 -7.85
CA LEU A 135 -5.77 -8.55 -8.66
C LEU A 135 -4.60 -8.00 -7.84
N THR A 136 -3.59 -8.82 -7.60
CA THR A 136 -2.39 -8.46 -6.82
C THR A 136 -1.08 -8.65 -7.61
N ALA A 137 -1.17 -9.06 -8.88
CA ALA A 137 0.02 -9.21 -9.72
C ALA A 137 0.68 -7.85 -10.02
N PRO A 138 2.03 -7.77 -10.04
CA PRO A 138 2.80 -6.54 -10.27
C PRO A 138 2.34 -5.68 -11.43
N LYS A 139 1.96 -6.31 -12.55
CA LYS A 139 1.53 -5.64 -13.78
C LYS A 139 0.30 -4.75 -13.59
N TYR A 140 -0.54 -5.00 -12.59
CA TYR A 140 -1.70 -4.18 -12.24
C TYR A 140 -1.38 -3.13 -11.17
N LEU A 141 -0.38 -3.39 -10.32
CA LEU A 141 -0.06 -2.55 -9.17
C LEU A 141 0.93 -1.42 -9.52
N LEU A 142 1.87 -1.70 -10.42
CA LEU A 142 3.02 -0.83 -10.68
C LEU A 142 2.94 -0.08 -12.01
N SER A 143 1.89 -0.33 -12.78
CA SER A 143 1.73 0.23 -14.11
C SER A 143 0.26 0.43 -14.44
N ASP A 144 -0.03 1.54 -15.11
CA ASP A 144 -1.36 1.83 -15.63
C ASP A 144 -1.72 1.04 -16.89
N GLU A 145 -0.76 0.36 -17.52
CA GLU A 145 -0.94 -0.26 -18.82
C GLU A 145 -2.01 -1.36 -18.86
N TYR A 146 -2.22 -2.08 -17.75
CA TYR A 146 -3.14 -3.22 -17.65
C TYR A 146 -4.40 -2.93 -16.82
N LEU A 147 -4.50 -1.71 -16.28
CA LEU A 147 -5.68 -1.25 -15.57
C LEU A 147 -6.83 -1.06 -16.56
N LYS A 148 -8.05 -1.37 -16.10
CA LYS A 148 -9.29 -1.16 -16.84
C LYS A 148 -10.08 -0.07 -16.17
N ARG A 149 -10.85 0.69 -16.93
CA ARG A 149 -11.82 1.65 -16.40
C ARG A 149 -12.76 0.96 -15.41
N GLY A 150 -12.93 1.57 -14.23
CA GLY A 150 -13.73 1.03 -13.12
C GLY A 150 -12.97 0.12 -12.15
N ASP A 151 -11.68 -0.14 -12.39
CA ASP A 151 -10.81 -0.76 -11.38
C ASP A 151 -10.68 0.16 -10.17
N ILE A 152 -10.77 -0.43 -8.98
CA ILE A 152 -10.54 0.25 -7.71
C ILE A 152 -9.11 -0.07 -7.29
N LEU A 153 -8.25 0.95 -7.29
CA LEU A 153 -6.87 0.88 -6.81
C LEU A 153 -6.87 1.06 -5.30
N LEU A 154 -6.27 0.12 -4.57
CA LEU A 154 -6.25 0.15 -3.12
C LEU A 154 -4.83 0.00 -2.58
N TYR A 155 -4.46 0.96 -1.74
CA TYR A 155 -3.39 0.83 -0.77
C TYR A 155 -4.03 0.83 0.61
N GLU A 156 -4.23 -0.37 1.17
CA GLU A 156 -5.13 -0.60 2.31
C GLU A 156 -4.78 0.20 3.57
N PHE A 157 -3.54 0.70 3.67
CA PHE A 157 -3.07 1.47 4.81
C PHE A 157 -3.32 2.98 4.69
N HIS A 158 -3.75 3.51 3.53
CA HIS A 158 -3.84 4.96 3.36
C HIS A 158 -4.79 5.48 2.28
N HIS A 159 -4.95 4.80 1.13
CA HIS A 159 -5.62 5.45 0.00
C HIS A 159 -6.30 4.47 -0.97
N THR A 160 -7.42 4.91 -1.54
CA THR A 160 -8.13 4.24 -2.62
C THR A 160 -8.52 5.24 -3.71
N ALA A 161 -8.57 4.78 -4.97
CA ALA A 161 -8.93 5.58 -6.13
C ALA A 161 -9.59 4.70 -7.21
N ILE A 162 -10.32 5.31 -8.14
CA ILE A 162 -10.96 4.59 -9.26
C ILE A 162 -10.32 4.98 -10.58
N THR A 163 -9.99 3.99 -11.40
CA THR A 163 -9.52 4.21 -12.77
C THR A 163 -10.66 4.65 -13.68
N LEU A 164 -10.39 5.67 -14.50
CA LEU A 164 -11.38 6.26 -15.41
C LEU A 164 -11.06 6.00 -16.87
N GLN A 165 -9.93 5.35 -17.18
CA GLN A 165 -9.57 5.01 -18.53
C GLN A 165 -8.89 3.65 -18.57
N ASP A 166 -9.03 2.97 -19.70
CA ASP A 166 -8.32 1.74 -20.01
C ASP A 166 -6.84 2.04 -20.28
N GLY A 167 -5.97 1.22 -19.70
CA GLY A 167 -4.57 1.16 -20.05
C GLY A 167 -4.37 0.65 -21.48
N LYS A 168 -3.25 0.99 -22.10
CA LYS A 168 -2.96 0.61 -23.50
C LYS A 168 -2.89 -0.91 -23.75
N LYS A 169 -2.79 -1.73 -22.69
CA LYS A 169 -2.81 -3.19 -22.72
C LYS A 169 -4.08 -3.77 -22.08
N ALA A 170 -5.03 -2.93 -21.65
CA ALA A 170 -6.36 -3.34 -21.23
C ALA A 170 -7.08 -4.01 -22.41
N GLY A 171 -7.56 -5.25 -22.21
CA GLY A 171 -8.20 -6.04 -23.26
C GLY A 171 -7.27 -7.03 -23.97
N LYS A 172 -5.94 -6.86 -23.87
CA LYS A 172 -5.01 -7.95 -24.22
C LYS A 172 -5.03 -8.96 -23.08
N THR A 173 -5.71 -10.08 -23.33
CA THR A 173 -5.89 -11.28 -22.49
C THR A 173 -7.03 -11.18 -21.45
N LYS A 174 -8.11 -11.93 -21.71
CA LYS A 174 -8.67 -12.85 -20.71
C LYS A 174 -7.45 -13.51 -20.06
N PRO A 175 -7.19 -13.42 -18.74
CA PRO A 175 -6.00 -14.06 -18.22
C PRO A 175 -6.07 -15.53 -18.64
N ALA A 176 -5.10 -15.98 -19.43
CA ALA A 176 -4.70 -17.36 -19.26
C ALA A 176 -4.41 -17.43 -17.76
N GLN A 177 -5.11 -18.31 -17.05
CA GLN A 177 -4.74 -18.64 -15.68
C GLN A 177 -3.32 -19.19 -15.78
N VAL A 178 -2.34 -18.31 -15.65
CA VAL A 178 -0.97 -18.73 -15.40
C VAL A 178 -1.05 -19.24 -13.99
N GLU A 179 -1.20 -20.56 -13.87
CA GLU A 179 -1.12 -21.24 -12.59
C GLU A 179 0.35 -21.30 -12.21
N TYR A 180 0.75 -20.41 -11.32
CA TYR A 180 2.05 -20.46 -10.69
C TYR A 180 2.10 -21.70 -9.77
N PRO A 181 3.19 -22.49 -9.82
CA PRO A 181 3.45 -23.46 -8.77
C PRO A 181 3.49 -22.74 -7.43
N LEU A 182 2.71 -23.21 -6.45
CA LEU A 182 2.65 -22.57 -5.13
C LEU A 182 3.99 -22.61 -4.41
N GLY A 183 4.29 -21.56 -3.66
CA GLY A 183 5.50 -21.47 -2.86
C GLY A 183 6.68 -20.85 -3.61
N TRP A 184 7.88 -21.29 -3.23
CA TRP A 184 9.14 -20.79 -3.78
C TRP A 184 9.39 -21.29 -5.20
N ASN A 185 9.73 -20.36 -6.08
CA ASN A 185 10.07 -20.63 -7.47
C ASN A 185 11.35 -19.87 -7.84
N VAL A 186 12.01 -20.31 -8.91
CA VAL A 186 13.23 -19.69 -9.44
C VAL A 186 13.06 -19.41 -10.93
N SER A 187 13.46 -18.22 -11.38
CA SER A 187 13.49 -17.86 -12.80
C SER A 187 14.65 -18.55 -13.54
N GLU A 188 14.62 -18.54 -14.88
CA GLU A 188 15.75 -18.99 -15.71
C GLU A 188 17.05 -18.21 -15.42
N SER A 189 16.92 -16.96 -14.96
CA SER A 189 18.03 -16.11 -14.53
C SER A 189 18.49 -16.34 -13.09
N GLY A 190 17.93 -17.33 -12.38
CA GLY A 190 18.28 -17.65 -11.00
C GLY A 190 17.67 -16.74 -9.93
N GLN A 191 16.69 -15.91 -10.29
CA GLN A 191 16.01 -15.01 -9.35
C GLN A 191 14.84 -15.73 -8.68
N TRP A 192 14.82 -15.71 -7.35
CA TRP A 192 13.76 -16.35 -6.57
C TRP A 192 12.52 -15.48 -6.50
N TRP A 193 11.34 -16.09 -6.53
CA TRP A 193 10.05 -15.44 -6.36
C TRP A 193 9.10 -16.38 -5.62
N TYR A 194 7.98 -15.86 -5.09
CA TYR A 194 7.05 -16.64 -4.29
C TYR A 194 5.61 -16.48 -4.77
N ALA A 195 4.92 -17.60 -5.01
CA ALA A 195 3.49 -17.64 -5.29
C ALA A 195 2.69 -17.92 -4.01
N ASP A 196 1.88 -16.96 -3.58
CA ASP A 196 0.95 -17.14 -2.45
C ASP A 196 -0.37 -17.80 -2.89
N THR A 197 -0.71 -17.69 -4.17
CA THR A 197 -1.87 -18.31 -4.81
C THR A 197 -1.49 -18.74 -6.23
N PRO A 198 -2.24 -19.65 -6.87
CA PRO A 198 -1.90 -20.06 -8.23
C PRO A 198 -2.01 -18.90 -9.23
N GLN A 199 -2.65 -17.78 -8.90
CA GLN A 199 -2.82 -16.64 -9.79
C GLN A 199 -2.04 -15.38 -9.36
N SER A 200 -1.27 -15.44 -8.27
CA SER A 200 -0.53 -14.29 -7.79
C SER A 200 0.84 -14.64 -7.22
N ILE A 201 1.72 -13.65 -7.28
CA ILE A 201 3.06 -13.69 -6.71
C ILE A 201 3.23 -12.53 -5.75
N ILE A 202 4.08 -12.72 -4.75
CA ILE A 202 4.47 -11.66 -3.83
C ILE A 202 5.43 -10.72 -4.54
N ALA A 203 5.15 -9.43 -4.49
CA ALA A 203 5.97 -8.41 -5.11
C ALA A 203 5.82 -7.03 -4.45
N GLY A 204 6.92 -6.27 -4.44
CA GLY A 204 6.99 -4.91 -3.94
C GLY A 204 6.71 -4.78 -2.44
N ARG A 205 6.82 -5.88 -1.67
CA ARG A 205 6.43 -5.92 -0.27
C ARG A 205 7.21 -6.97 0.53
N TRP A 206 7.16 -6.80 1.85
CA TRP A 206 7.53 -7.83 2.82
C TRP A 206 6.55 -9.00 2.80
N ALA A 207 7.06 -10.18 3.12
CA ALA A 207 6.27 -11.36 3.38
C ALA A 207 6.89 -12.25 4.45
N TYR A 208 6.05 -12.72 5.36
CA TYR A 208 6.42 -13.70 6.37
C TYR A 208 6.07 -15.10 5.86
N ILE A 209 7.09 -15.90 5.56
CA ILE A 209 6.97 -17.21 4.91
C ILE A 209 7.71 -18.21 5.78
N ASN A 210 7.01 -19.26 6.23
CA ASN A 210 7.57 -20.36 7.01
C ASN A 210 8.42 -19.89 8.22
N GLY A 211 7.95 -18.87 8.94
CA GLY A 211 8.61 -18.38 10.15
C GLY A 211 9.72 -17.35 9.92
N ARG A 212 9.95 -16.89 8.68
CA ARG A 212 11.03 -15.94 8.35
C ARG A 212 10.50 -14.81 7.48
N TRP A 213 11.06 -13.62 7.65
CA TRP A 213 10.73 -12.45 6.83
C TRP A 213 11.56 -12.42 5.55
N TYR A 214 10.91 -12.09 4.44
CA TYR A 214 11.50 -11.90 3.13
C TYR A 214 10.97 -10.59 2.54
N VAL A 215 11.73 -9.99 1.65
CA VAL A 215 11.28 -8.81 0.89
C VAL A 215 11.47 -9.04 -0.60
N PHE A 216 10.45 -8.65 -1.36
CA PHE A 216 10.41 -8.84 -2.81
C PHE A 216 10.41 -7.48 -3.50
N ASP A 217 11.22 -7.37 -4.55
CA ASP A 217 11.25 -6.21 -5.40
C ASP A 217 9.91 -6.04 -6.14
N GLN A 218 9.77 -4.90 -6.80
CA GLN A 218 8.57 -4.57 -7.58
C GLN A 218 8.23 -5.61 -8.65
N LYS A 219 9.21 -6.34 -9.20
CA LYS A 219 8.98 -7.38 -10.21
C LYS A 219 8.60 -8.72 -9.59
N GLY A 220 8.65 -8.86 -8.26
CA GLY A 220 8.36 -10.08 -7.53
C GLY A 220 9.59 -10.92 -7.24
N PHE A 221 10.80 -10.40 -7.43
CA PHE A 221 12.02 -11.12 -7.13
C PHE A 221 12.50 -10.83 -5.71
N MET A 222 12.86 -11.88 -4.99
CA MET A 222 13.40 -11.83 -3.63
C MET A 222 14.69 -11.02 -3.61
N ILE A 223 14.76 -10.06 -2.69
CA ILE A 223 15.92 -9.21 -2.46
C ILE A 223 16.89 -9.92 -1.51
N LYS A 224 18.18 -9.75 -1.75
CA LYS A 224 19.30 -10.21 -0.93
C LYS A 224 20.21 -9.03 -0.60
N GLY A 225 20.93 -9.09 0.51
CA GLY A 225 21.80 -8.02 1.01
C GLY A 225 21.01 -6.85 1.62
N TRP A 226 21.59 -5.66 1.57
CA TRP A 226 21.00 -4.46 2.14
C TRP A 226 19.67 -4.08 1.47
N PHE A 227 18.67 -3.80 2.30
CA PHE A 227 17.38 -3.29 1.88
C PHE A 227 17.00 -2.07 2.72
N LYS A 228 16.66 -0.95 2.06
CA LYS A 228 16.19 0.28 2.73
C LYS A 228 14.68 0.41 2.57
N GLN A 229 13.99 0.66 3.68
CA GLN A 229 12.59 1.05 3.69
C GLN A 229 12.39 2.29 4.56
N GLY A 230 12.01 3.41 3.94
CA GLY A 230 12.00 4.71 4.63
C GLY A 230 13.42 5.09 5.06
N GLU A 231 13.61 5.31 6.36
CA GLU A 231 14.93 5.56 6.95
C GLU A 231 15.59 4.33 7.58
N ASP A 232 14.88 3.20 7.60
CA ASP A 232 15.36 1.97 8.18
C ASP A 232 16.11 1.11 7.16
N TRP A 233 17.15 0.43 7.65
CA TRP A 233 17.94 -0.51 6.88
C TRP A 233 17.80 -1.90 7.47
N TYR A 234 17.73 -2.89 6.59
CA TYR A 234 17.61 -4.31 6.92
C TYR A 234 18.66 -5.06 6.12
N TYR A 235 19.10 -6.21 6.64
CA TYR A 235 20.00 -7.09 5.91
C TYR A 235 19.35 -8.44 5.62
N MET A 236 19.14 -8.71 4.33
CA MET A 236 18.59 -9.97 3.84
C MET A 236 19.73 -10.95 3.58
N ASN A 237 19.68 -12.12 4.19
CA ASN A 237 20.74 -13.13 4.11
C ASN A 237 21.12 -13.45 2.65
N PRO A 238 22.39 -13.30 2.23
CA PRO A 238 22.82 -13.59 0.86
C PRO A 238 22.59 -15.04 0.41
N ALA A 239 22.56 -16.00 1.35
CA ALA A 239 22.33 -17.41 1.03
C ALA A 239 20.87 -17.66 0.64
N ASP A 240 19.93 -17.30 1.51
CA ASP A 240 18.52 -17.71 1.41
C ASP A 240 17.51 -16.55 1.34
N GLY A 241 17.96 -15.29 1.47
CA GLY A 241 17.14 -14.09 1.39
C GLY A 241 16.28 -13.81 2.62
N ALA A 242 16.41 -14.58 3.71
CA ALA A 242 15.70 -14.30 4.94
C ALA A 242 16.29 -13.09 5.67
N MET A 243 15.45 -12.25 6.25
CA MET A 243 15.88 -11.11 7.07
C MET A 243 16.69 -11.61 8.27
N LEU A 244 17.85 -11.01 8.51
CA LEU A 244 18.64 -11.23 9.72
C LEU A 244 18.14 -10.28 10.82
N SER A 245 18.10 -10.79 12.05
CA SER A 245 17.66 -10.09 13.27
C SER A 245 18.40 -10.66 14.47
N GLU A 246 18.49 -9.86 15.54
CA GLU A 246 19.16 -10.19 16.81
C GLU A 246 20.59 -10.74 16.64
N GLN A 247 21.37 -10.13 15.73
CA GLN A 247 22.70 -10.64 15.44
C GLN A 247 23.65 -9.61 14.86
N TRP A 248 24.94 -9.86 15.07
CA TRP A 248 26.03 -9.21 14.36
C TRP A 248 26.19 -9.81 12.95
N VAL A 249 26.48 -8.95 11.98
CA VAL A 249 26.85 -9.34 10.62
C VAL A 249 28.16 -8.67 10.22
N ASN A 250 29.05 -9.45 9.61
CA ASN A 250 30.28 -8.91 9.03
C ASN A 250 30.12 -8.79 7.51
N ILE A 251 30.29 -7.57 7.01
CA ILE A 251 30.15 -7.25 5.58
C ILE A 251 31.40 -6.49 5.16
N ASP A 252 32.20 -7.12 4.31
CA ASP A 252 33.45 -6.57 3.80
C ASP A 252 34.41 -6.07 4.90
N GLY A 253 34.45 -6.79 6.03
CA GLY A 253 35.33 -6.48 7.16
C GLY A 253 34.78 -5.43 8.14
N LEU A 254 33.54 -4.98 7.94
CA LEU A 254 32.83 -4.09 8.86
C LEU A 254 31.73 -4.87 9.59
N ASP A 255 31.64 -4.69 10.90
CA ASP A 255 30.60 -5.31 11.73
C ASP A 255 29.42 -4.36 11.94
N PHE A 256 28.22 -4.91 11.77
CA PHE A 256 26.95 -4.21 11.95
C PHE A 256 26.04 -5.06 12.84
N TYR A 257 25.12 -4.43 13.58
CA TYR A 257 24.16 -5.15 14.40
C TYR A 257 22.72 -4.95 13.90
N LEU A 258 21.98 -6.05 13.74
CA LEU A 258 20.56 -6.03 13.42
C LEU A 258 19.78 -6.29 14.71
N THR A 259 18.87 -5.36 15.02
CA THR A 259 17.95 -5.39 16.17
C THR A 259 16.99 -6.58 16.12
N GLN A 260 16.19 -6.78 17.17
CA GLN A 260 15.10 -7.76 17.18
C GLN A 260 14.11 -7.59 16.02
N SER A 261 13.83 -6.34 15.64
CA SER A 261 12.97 -6.04 14.49
C SER A 261 13.68 -6.21 13.13
N GLY A 262 14.97 -6.52 13.13
CA GLY A 262 15.81 -6.62 11.92
C GLY A 262 16.34 -5.29 11.39
N VAL A 263 16.02 -4.17 12.04
CA VAL A 263 16.54 -2.84 11.71
C VAL A 263 18.01 -2.75 12.12
N LEU A 264 18.83 -2.14 11.26
CA LEU A 264 20.22 -1.78 11.55
C LEU A 264 20.28 -0.80 12.72
N ALA A 265 20.95 -1.21 13.80
CA ALA A 265 21.27 -0.34 14.93
C ALA A 265 22.21 0.79 14.48
N ARG A 266 21.90 2.04 14.87
CA ARG A 266 22.70 3.24 14.54
C ARG A 266 22.72 4.19 15.74
N SER A 267 23.90 4.67 16.11
CA SER A 267 24.11 5.60 17.24
C SER A 267 23.54 5.09 18.57
N VAL A 268 23.74 3.80 18.86
CA VAL A 268 23.22 3.12 20.05
C VAL A 268 24.24 2.12 20.60
N TYR A 269 24.04 1.73 21.86
CA TYR A 269 24.81 0.66 22.50
C TYR A 269 24.16 -0.72 22.26
N ILE A 270 24.97 -1.76 22.09
CA ILE A 270 24.54 -3.15 22.00
C ILE A 270 25.08 -3.87 23.24
N LYS A 271 24.19 -4.38 24.08
CA LYS A 271 24.58 -5.10 25.30
C LYS A 271 25.04 -6.52 24.96
N ASP A 272 26.21 -6.91 25.45
CA ASP A 272 26.66 -8.30 25.41
C ASP A 272 25.75 -9.17 26.29
N ALA A 273 25.39 -10.36 25.82
CA ALA A 273 24.48 -11.25 26.53
C ALA A 273 25.11 -11.88 27.78
N ASP A 274 26.43 -12.09 27.77
CA ASP A 274 27.15 -12.88 28.77
C ASP A 274 28.11 -12.06 29.62
N LYS A 275 28.48 -10.86 29.14
CA LYS A 275 29.45 -9.96 29.80
C LYS A 275 28.78 -8.66 30.20
N ASP A 276 29.32 -8.04 31.24
CA ASP A 276 28.99 -6.65 31.57
C ASP A 276 29.74 -5.68 30.64
N LEU A 277 29.44 -5.78 29.34
CA LEU A 277 30.09 -5.03 28.28
C LEU A 277 29.04 -4.55 27.27
N TYR A 278 29.20 -3.33 26.79
CA TYR A 278 28.37 -2.68 25.80
C TYR A 278 29.24 -2.30 24.61
N TYR A 279 28.83 -2.71 23.41
CA TYR A 279 29.46 -2.37 22.14
C TYR A 279 28.80 -1.12 21.56
N TRP A 280 29.56 -0.27 20.88
CA TRP A 280 29.01 0.94 20.25
C TRP A 280 28.95 0.81 18.73
N VAL A 281 27.85 1.28 18.14
CA VAL A 281 27.73 1.49 16.68
C VAL A 281 27.48 2.96 16.36
N ASP A 282 28.11 3.47 15.31
CA ASP A 282 28.02 4.88 14.91
C ASP A 282 26.73 5.20 14.12
N ALA A 283 26.64 6.42 13.58
CA ALA A 283 25.48 6.89 12.79
C ALA A 283 25.30 6.16 11.45
N ASP A 284 26.34 5.50 10.94
CA ASP A 284 26.26 4.61 9.77
C ASP A 284 25.96 3.15 10.18
N GLY A 285 25.90 2.87 11.50
CA GLY A 285 25.67 1.54 12.07
C GLY A 285 26.91 0.66 12.14
N LYS A 286 28.11 1.24 11.93
CA LYS A 286 29.37 0.48 11.98
C LYS A 286 29.83 0.35 13.43
N TYR A 287 30.26 -0.85 13.80
CA TYR A 287 30.89 -1.13 15.08
C TYR A 287 32.18 -0.31 15.28
N GLN A 288 32.32 0.28 16.46
CA GLN A 288 33.51 1.08 16.84
C GLN A 288 34.08 0.57 18.16
N LYS A 289 35.08 -0.30 18.05
CA LYS A 289 35.69 -1.03 19.18
C LYS A 289 36.25 -0.12 20.27
N GLU A 290 36.78 1.04 19.91
CA GLU A 290 37.37 1.97 20.87
C GLU A 290 36.35 2.62 21.82
N TYR A 291 35.05 2.45 21.59
CA TYR A 291 33.98 2.96 22.44
C TYR A 291 33.29 1.86 23.28
N ASP A 292 33.81 0.64 23.26
CA ASP A 292 33.31 -0.44 24.12
C ASP A 292 33.49 -0.08 25.59
N THR A 293 32.45 -0.34 26.40
CA THR A 293 32.41 0.12 27.80
C THR A 293 31.59 -0.80 28.69
N SER A 294 31.95 -0.90 29.98
CA SER A 294 31.11 -1.51 31.01
C SER A 294 30.20 -0.51 31.71
N THR A 295 30.36 0.79 31.43
CA THR A 295 29.58 1.89 32.01
C THR A 295 29.04 2.79 30.88
N PRO A 296 27.99 2.36 30.16
CA PRO A 296 27.42 3.13 29.05
C PRO A 296 26.72 4.40 29.54
N ASP A 297 26.76 5.46 28.72
CA ASP A 297 26.02 6.70 28.97
C ASP A 297 24.57 6.57 28.45
N LEU A 298 23.74 5.90 29.25
CA LEU A 298 22.33 5.64 28.92
C LEU A 298 21.41 6.85 29.11
N ASP A 299 21.93 7.96 29.65
CA ASP A 299 21.21 9.24 29.68
C ASP A 299 21.29 9.94 28.30
N LYS A 300 22.30 9.58 27.49
CA LYS A 300 22.56 10.18 26.18
C LYS A 300 22.19 9.26 25.01
N TYR A 301 22.38 7.96 25.16
CA TYR A 301 22.22 7.00 24.07
C TYR A 301 21.43 5.76 24.51
N ASP A 302 20.59 5.26 23.62
CA ASP A 302 19.75 4.10 23.88
C ASP A 302 20.50 2.77 23.69
N LEU A 303 19.84 1.68 24.12
CA LEU A 303 20.23 0.32 23.79
C LEU A 303 19.49 -0.14 22.53
N ALA A 304 20.17 -0.89 21.67
CA ALA A 304 19.53 -1.60 20.58
C ALA A 304 18.56 -2.65 21.14
N GLU A 305 17.28 -2.55 20.77
CA GLU A 305 16.24 -3.55 21.07
C GLU A 305 16.39 -4.83 20.25
#